data_AF-A0A2R6CIN9-F1
#
_entry.id   AF-A0A2R6CIN9-F1
#
_cell.length_a   1.000
_cell.length_b   1.000
_cell.length_c   1.000
_cell.angle_alpha   90.00
_cell.angle_beta   90.00
_cell.angle_gamma   90.00
#
_symmetry.space_group_name_H-M   'P 1'
#
loop_
_entity.id
_entity.type
_entity.pdbx_description
1 polymer ?
#
loop_
_entity_poly.entity_id
_entity_poly.type
_entity_poly.pdbx_seq_one_letter_code
_entity_poly.pdbx_strand_id
1 'polypeptide(L)' 'MDDSGPATAVILAAGEGRRLAPLTKRRPKPMLPVVNRPLLEHVVEACA' A
#
# COMPACT_ATOMS: atom_id res chain seq x y z
N MET A 1 11.33 -21.74 -22.04
CA MET A 1 10.13 -20.93 -21.79
C MET A 1 10.59 -19.75 -20.97
N ASP A 2 10.88 -18.67 -21.68
CA ASP A 2 11.06 -17.35 -21.10
C ASP A 2 9.68 -16.87 -20.64
N ASP A 3 9.48 -16.83 -19.33
CA ASP A 3 8.32 -16.15 -18.73
C ASP A 3 8.58 -14.62 -18.77
N SER A 4 8.78 -14.08 -19.97
CA SER A 4 9.05 -12.65 -20.20
C SER A 4 7.75 -11.86 -20.35
N GLY A 5 6.69 -12.29 -19.66
CA GLY A 5 5.45 -11.55 -19.53
C GLY A 5 5.61 -10.37 -18.57
N PRO A 6 4.73 -9.36 -18.65
CA PRO A 6 4.73 -8.29 -17.66
C PRO A 6 4.51 -8.86 -16.25
N ALA A 7 5.41 -8.55 -15.32
CA ALA A 7 5.30 -8.98 -13.94
C ALA A 7 4.04 -8.36 -13.31
N THR A 8 3.14 -9.21 -12.80
CA THR A 8 1.93 -8.76 -12.11
C THR A 8 2.16 -8.82 -10.60
N ALA A 9 1.88 -7.71 -9.91
CA ALA A 9 1.95 -7.62 -8.45
C ALA A 9 0.55 -7.49 -7.84
N VAL A 10 0.35 -8.07 -6.65
CA VAL A 10 -0.88 -7.94 -5.86
C VAL A 10 -0.53 -7.33 -4.50
N ILE A 11 -1.15 -6.20 -4.18
CA ILE A 11 -0.94 -5.50 -2.91
C ILE A 11 -2.13 -5.76 -1.97
N LEU A 12 -1.87 -6.40 -0.84
CA LEU A 12 -2.89 -6.64 0.18
C LEU A 12 -3.11 -5.40 1.05
N ALA A 13 -4.23 -4.68 0.81
CA ALA A 13 -4.52 -3.38 1.41
C ALA A 13 -5.74 -3.35 2.36
N ALA A 14 -6.29 -4.52 2.75
CA ALA A 14 -7.58 -4.63 3.45
C ALA A 14 -7.52 -4.58 4.99
N GLY A 15 -6.39 -4.24 5.59
CA GLY A 15 -6.24 -4.24 7.06
C GLY A 15 -6.93 -3.06 7.76
N GLU A 16 -7.73 -3.33 8.80
CA GLU A 16 -8.53 -2.33 9.54
C GLU A 16 -7.68 -1.27 10.30
N GLY A 17 -6.44 -1.59 10.67
CA GLY A 17 -5.53 -0.60 11.25
C GLY A 17 -5.89 -0.15 12.68
N ARG A 18 -6.51 -1.02 13.50
CA ARG A 18 -6.96 -0.71 14.88
C ARG A 18 -5.89 -0.10 15.79
N ARG A 19 -4.63 -0.57 15.69
CA ARG A 19 -3.50 -0.05 16.48
C ARG A 19 -3.16 1.42 16.20
N LEU A 20 -3.56 1.95 15.05
CA LEU A 20 -3.29 3.32 14.62
C LEU A 20 -4.51 4.24 14.81
N ALA A 21 -5.56 3.79 15.51
CA ALA A 21 -6.64 4.68 15.90
C ALA A 21 -6.10 5.89 16.70
N PRO A 22 -6.64 7.11 16.52
CA PRO A 22 -7.81 7.45 15.71
C PRO A 22 -7.51 7.70 14.22
N LEU A 23 -6.24 7.65 13.80
CA LEU A 23 -5.80 8.03 12.45
C LEU A 23 -6.48 7.21 11.36
N THR A 24 -6.83 5.95 11.66
CA THR A 24 -7.45 5.00 10.74
C THR A 24 -8.97 5.01 10.71
N LYS A 25 -9.64 5.83 11.54
CA LYS A 25 -11.11 5.85 11.61
C LYS A 25 -11.79 6.34 10.33
N ARG A 26 -11.14 7.25 9.60
CA ARG A 26 -11.68 7.87 8.36
C ARG A 26 -10.75 7.69 7.16
N ARG A 27 -9.65 6.95 7.33
CA ARG A 27 -8.62 6.77 6.31
C ARG A 27 -8.01 5.37 6.46
N PRO A 28 -7.97 4.55 5.41
CA PRO A 28 -7.31 3.25 5.47
C PRO A 28 -5.82 3.40 5.85
N LYS A 29 -5.27 2.43 6.58
CA LYS A 29 -3.83 2.42 6.94
C LYS A 29 -2.91 2.66 5.73
N PRO A 30 -3.11 2.02 4.56
CA PRO A 30 -2.25 2.27 3.38
C PRO A 30 -2.28 3.71 2.86
N MET A 31 -3.31 4.49 3.18
CA MET A 31 -3.44 5.88 2.75
C MET A 31 -2.87 6.89 3.76
N LEU A 32 -2.36 6.43 4.90
CA LEU A 32 -1.70 7.32 5.87
C LEU A 32 -0.44 7.95 5.24
N PRO A 33 -0.17 9.24 5.50
CA PRO A 33 0.94 9.94 4.87
C PRO A 33 2.27 9.57 5.53
N VAL A 34 3.29 9.34 4.71
CA VAL A 34 4.70 9.18 5.07
C VAL A 34 5.50 10.09 4.14
N VAL A 35 6.18 11.09 4.70
CA VAL A 35 6.90 12.13 3.93
C VAL A 35 5.99 12.77 2.87
N ASN A 36 4.81 13.24 3.30
CA ASN A 36 3.79 13.89 2.45
C ASN A 36 3.17 13.03 1.34
N ARG A 37 3.44 11.72 1.29
CA ARG A 37 2.89 10.79 0.29
C ARG A 37 2.17 9.61 0.96
N PRO A 38 1.10 9.03 0.39
CA PRO A 38 0.48 7.83 0.96
C PRO A 38 1.47 6.68 1.13
N LEU A 39 1.40 5.92 2.22
CA LEU A 39 2.22 4.73 2.43
C LEU A 39 2.14 3.76 1.22
N LEU A 40 0.96 3.62 0.62
CA LEU A 40 0.70 2.78 -0.54
C LEU A 40 1.54 3.17 -1.76
N GLU A 41 1.84 4.47 -1.93
CA GLU A 41 2.67 4.95 -3.06
C GLU A 41 4.06 4.34 -3.01
N HIS A 42 4.69 4.32 -1.82
CA HIS A 42 6.00 3.71 -1.64
C HIS A 42 6.00 2.20 -1.95
N VAL A 43 4.88 1.50 -1.72
CA VAL A 43 4.74 0.07 -2.05
C VAL A 43 4.61 -0.13 -3.56
N VAL A 44 3.84 0.73 -4.25
CA VAL A 44 3.71 0.68 -5.70
C VAL A 44 5.04 0.98 -6.38
N GLU A 45 5.79 1.99 -5.90
CA GLU A 45 7.13 2.32 -6.40
C GLU A 45 8.13 1.17 -6.22
N ALA A 46 8.00 0.39 -5.14
CA ALA A 46 8.86 -0.78 -4.90
C ALA A 46 8.52 -2.00 -5.78
N CYS A 47 7.36 -2.01 -6.42
CA CYS A 47 6.94 -3.06 -7.36
C CYS A 47 7.20 -2.70 -8.83
N ALA A 48 7.59 -1.45 -9.11
CA ALA A 48 7.94 -0.96 -10.45
C ALA A 48 9.39 -1.33 -10.81
#